data_AF-A0A075K9J1-F1
#
_entry.id   AF-A0A075K9J1-F1
#
_cell.length_a   1.000
_cell.length_b   1.000
_cell.length_c   1.000
_cell.angle_alpha   90.00
_cell.angle_beta   90.00
_cell.angle_gamma   90.00
#
_symmetry.space_group_name_H-M   'P 1'
#
loop_
_entity.id
_entity.type
_entity.pdbx_description
1 polymer ?
#
loop_
_entity_poly.entity_id
_entity_poly.type
_entity_poly.pdbx_seq_one_letter_code
_entity_poly.pdbx_strand_id
1 'polypeptide(L)'
;MGLFTEIRNPALIRELERELNSDVILFGFDGFAFFGNLQAIEDCRIAILSPAIEADSNNVEILTPGGEVLHVDFTRVDLWNIVAKGTAIVSDPINSSDKDHGGSGVAGINVTTSNRDNIGTTERQESHHLIRVLCRMIGDEVIVTTLGGFSIQGTLIAVDDELAIFTNTDIFVPGTSTSLSDTKIRSAVVNLEALTSVSSTCCC
;
A
#
# COMPACT_ATOMS: atom_id res chain seq x y z
N MET A 1 -20.50 13.04 -12.72
CA MET A 1 -19.04 12.85 -12.64
C MET A 1 -18.69 12.58 -11.19
N GLY A 2 -18.10 11.43 -10.92
CA GLY A 2 -17.75 10.95 -9.58
C GLY A 2 -17.47 9.45 -9.69
N LEU A 3 -16.27 9.11 -10.16
CA LEU A 3 -15.76 7.73 -10.28
C LEU A 3 -15.04 7.28 -8.99
N PHE A 4 -15.26 7.98 -7.87
CA PHE A 4 -14.66 7.63 -6.59
C PHE A 4 -15.71 6.94 -5.74
N THR A 5 -15.76 5.62 -5.88
CA THR A 5 -16.32 4.74 -4.85
C THR A 5 -15.48 4.92 -3.59
N GLU A 6 -16.09 5.42 -2.52
CA GLU A 6 -15.46 5.44 -1.20
C GLU A 6 -15.01 4.02 -0.85
N ILE A 7 -13.71 3.81 -0.64
CA ILE A 7 -13.16 2.50 -0.31
C ILE A 7 -13.31 2.32 1.20
N ARG A 8 -14.51 1.91 1.61
CA ARG A 8 -14.86 1.77 3.03
C ARG A 8 -14.41 0.41 3.53
N ASN A 9 -13.19 0.34 4.05
CA ASN A 9 -12.69 -0.89 4.65
C ASN A 9 -12.62 -0.82 6.19
N PRO A 10 -13.70 -1.23 6.89
CA PRO A 10 -13.71 -1.26 8.36
C PRO A 10 -12.73 -2.28 8.95
N ALA A 11 -12.35 -3.32 8.21
CA ALA A 11 -11.36 -4.30 8.68
C ALA A 11 -9.96 -3.67 8.73
N LEU A 12 -9.57 -2.93 7.69
CA LEU A 12 -8.31 -2.19 7.66
C LEU A 12 -8.23 -1.17 8.80
N ILE A 13 -9.33 -0.45 9.05
CA ILE A 13 -9.41 0.53 10.14
C ILE A 13 -9.23 -0.16 11.50
N ARG A 14 -9.88 -1.31 11.73
CA ARG A 14 -9.70 -2.09 12.96
C ARG A 14 -8.27 -2.55 13.16
N GLU A 15 -7.59 -2.95 12.08
CA GLU A 15 -6.17 -3.31 12.16
C GLU A 15 -5.29 -2.09 12.46
N LEU A 16 -5.62 -0.90 11.97
CA LEU A 16 -4.93 0.34 12.34
C LEU A 16 -5.19 0.76 13.79
N GLU A 17 -6.41 0.55 14.31
CA GLU A 17 -6.75 0.81 15.71
C GLU A 17 -5.93 -0.07 16.68
N ARG A 18 -5.46 -1.23 16.23
CA ARG A 18 -4.55 -2.10 17.02
C ARG A 18 -3.09 -1.64 17.01
N GLU A 19 -2.73 -0.75 16.08
CA GLU A 19 -1.38 -0.24 15.87
C GLU A 19 -1.21 1.22 16.30
N LEU A 20 -2.11 1.72 17.16
CA LEU A 20 -1.95 3.04 17.77
C LEU A 20 -0.62 3.13 18.51
N ASN A 21 0.01 4.30 18.38
CA ASN A 21 1.35 4.65 18.86
C ASN A 21 2.49 3.89 18.18
N SER A 22 2.26 3.28 17.02
CA SER A 22 3.29 2.66 16.18
C SER A 22 3.54 3.47 14.92
N ASP A 23 4.75 3.33 14.37
CA ASP A 23 5.09 3.85 13.06
C ASP A 23 4.39 3.02 11.98
N VAL A 24 3.73 3.73 11.07
CA VAL A 24 2.98 3.15 9.96
C VAL A 24 3.25 3.95 8.69
N ILE A 25 3.15 3.27 7.56
CA ILE A 25 3.06 3.92 6.25
C ILE A 25 1.70 3.60 5.64
N LEU A 26 0.98 4.63 5.22
CA LEU A 26 -0.35 4.52 4.63
C LEU A 26 -0.28 4.87 3.15
N PHE A 27 -0.88 4.04 2.29
CA PHE A 27 -0.90 4.24 0.85
C PHE A 27 -2.31 4.66 0.42
N GLY A 28 -2.45 5.83 -0.20
CA GLY A 28 -3.72 6.39 -0.66
C GLY A 28 -4.03 6.05 -2.12
N PHE A 29 -5.30 5.91 -2.52
CA PHE A 29 -5.64 5.64 -3.93
C PHE A 29 -5.24 6.78 -4.88
N ASP A 30 -4.92 7.96 -4.35
CA ASP A 30 -4.40 9.12 -5.08
C ASP A 30 -2.91 8.99 -5.43
N GLY A 31 -2.27 7.90 -4.99
CA GLY A 31 -0.85 7.61 -5.22
C GLY A 31 0.06 8.25 -4.17
N PHE A 32 -0.47 8.92 -3.14
CA PHE A 32 0.32 9.45 -2.05
C PHE A 32 0.63 8.35 -1.02
N ALA A 33 1.82 8.40 -0.43
CA ALA A 33 2.16 7.60 0.74
C ALA A 33 2.48 8.51 1.93
N PHE A 34 1.92 8.17 3.09
CA PHE A 34 2.07 8.95 4.32
C PHE A 34 2.81 8.11 5.35
N PHE A 35 4.00 8.54 5.77
CA PHE A 35 4.79 7.87 6.80
C PHE A 35 4.81 8.71 8.08
N GLY A 36 4.44 8.08 9.19
CA GLY A 36 4.39 8.73 10.49
C GLY A 36 3.97 7.78 11.60
N ASN A 37 3.99 8.27 12.83
CA ASN A 37 3.47 7.55 13.98
C ASN A 37 1.95 7.76 14.10
N LEU A 38 1.19 6.67 14.16
CA LEU A 38 -0.26 6.71 14.26
C LEU A 38 -0.71 7.03 15.69
N GLN A 39 -1.13 8.26 15.95
CA GLN A 39 -1.49 8.71 17.29
C GLN A 39 -2.93 8.37 17.67
N ALA A 40 -3.86 8.58 16.74
CA ALA A 40 -5.28 8.41 16.98
C ALA A 40 -6.03 8.16 15.68
N ILE A 41 -7.20 7.54 15.80
CA ILE A 41 -8.19 7.44 14.73
C ILE A 41 -9.48 8.08 15.24
N GLU A 42 -9.90 9.15 14.59
CA GLU A 42 -11.15 9.85 14.89
C GLU A 42 -12.27 9.35 13.96
N ASP A 43 -13.43 9.05 14.54
CA ASP A 43 -14.66 8.65 13.84
C ASP A 43 -14.50 7.49 12.84
N CYS A 44 -13.59 6.55 13.12
CA CYS A 44 -13.23 5.45 12.21
C CYS A 44 -12.90 5.93 10.78
N ARG A 45 -12.38 7.15 10.65
CA ARG A 45 -12.19 7.78 9.34
C ARG A 45 -10.92 8.58 9.25
N ILE A 46 -10.59 9.38 10.26
CA ILE A 46 -9.43 10.27 10.18
C ILE A 46 -8.31 9.70 11.04
N ALA A 47 -7.22 9.26 10.39
CA ALA A 47 -5.99 8.94 11.10
C ALA A 47 -5.18 10.21 11.35
N ILE A 48 -4.70 10.38 12.58
CA ILE A 48 -3.80 11.45 12.97
C ILE A 48 -2.39 10.86 13.02
N LEU A 49 -1.51 11.39 12.17
CA LEU A 49 -0.11 11.03 12.15
C LEU A 49 0.72 12.16 12.75
N SER A 50 1.60 11.80 13.68
CA SER A 50 2.71 12.63 14.16
C SER A 50 4.02 12.13 13.56
N PRO A 51 5.14 12.85 13.75
CA PRO A 51 6.45 12.38 13.29
C PRO A 51 6.73 10.95 13.75
N ALA A 52 7.24 10.12 12.84
CA ALA A 52 7.59 8.73 13.13
C ALA A 52 8.81 8.67 14.07
N ILE A 53 8.89 7.58 14.84
CA ILE A 53 10.03 7.31 15.75
C ILE A 53 11.27 6.95 14.94
N GLU A 54 11.08 6.14 13.90
CA GLU A 54 12.13 5.63 13.00
C GLU A 54 12.37 6.54 11.78
N ALA A 55 11.74 7.72 11.72
CA ALA A 55 12.02 8.70 10.67
C ALA A 55 13.36 9.40 10.90
N ASP A 56 14.11 9.63 9.82
CA ASP A 56 15.33 10.44 9.86
C ASP A 56 14.98 11.93 10.09
N SER A 57 13.75 12.32 9.76
CA SER A 57 13.22 13.65 9.99
C SER A 57 12.27 13.71 11.20
N ASN A 58 12.29 14.82 11.94
CA ASN A 58 11.34 15.07 13.04
C ASN A 58 9.95 15.48 12.52
N ASN A 59 9.57 15.06 11.33
CA ASN A 59 8.32 15.42 10.65
C ASN A 59 7.60 14.16 10.17
N VAL A 60 6.32 14.30 9.88
CA VAL A 60 5.60 13.33 9.03
C VAL A 60 6.09 13.52 7.61
N GLU A 61 6.40 12.41 6.95
CA GLU A 61 6.86 12.40 5.58
C GLU A 61 5.75 11.97 4.63
N ILE A 62 5.53 12.76 3.58
CA ILE A 62 4.51 12.51 2.57
C ILE A 62 5.20 12.36 1.23
N LEU A 63 5.21 11.14 0.71
CA LEU A 63 5.72 10.83 -0.61
C LEU A 63 4.62 11.04 -1.65
N THR A 64 4.87 11.95 -2.58
CA THR A 64 3.96 12.26 -3.67
C THR A 64 4.09 11.21 -4.79
N PRO A 65 3.06 11.06 -5.66
CA PRO A 65 3.16 10.21 -6.87
C PRO A 65 4.25 10.66 -7.86
N GLY A 66 4.82 11.86 -7.68
CA GLY A 66 5.94 12.37 -8.47
C GLY A 66 7.31 12.02 -7.89
N GLY A 67 7.37 11.35 -6.74
CA GLY A 67 8.60 11.04 -6.02
C GLY A 67 9.14 12.17 -5.14
N GLU A 68 8.42 13.29 -5.03
CA GLU A 68 8.79 14.37 -4.10
C GLU A 68 8.38 14.00 -2.67
N VAL A 69 9.23 14.32 -1.70
CA VAL A 69 8.97 14.09 -0.26
C VAL A 69 8.66 15.42 0.41
N LEU A 70 7.44 15.55 0.92
CA LEU A 70 7.00 16.69 1.72
C LEU A 70 7.12 16.35 3.20
N HIS A 71 7.57 17.32 3.99
CA HIS A 71 7.76 17.17 5.43
C HIS A 71 6.78 18.10 6.14
N VAL A 72 5.95 17.55 7.01
CA VAL A 72 4.93 18.31 7.76
C VAL A 72 4.95 17.93 9.23
N ASP A 73 4.71 18.89 10.13
CA ASP A 73 4.76 18.64 11.58
C ASP A 73 3.70 17.62 12.04
N PHE A 74 2.53 17.63 11.40
CA PHE A 74 1.44 16.69 11.65
C PHE A 74 0.57 16.58 10.40
N THR A 75 -0.12 15.46 10.22
CA THR A 75 -1.10 15.30 9.15
C THR A 75 -2.35 14.53 9.60
N ARG A 76 -3.44 14.78 8.88
CA ARG A 76 -4.71 14.07 9.04
C ARG A 76 -5.01 13.37 7.72
N VAL A 77 -5.14 12.04 7.77
CA VAL A 77 -5.31 11.19 6.60
C VAL A 77 -6.71 10.58 6.62
N ASP A 78 -7.46 10.71 5.52
CA ASP A 78 -8.76 10.05 5.37
C ASP A 78 -8.57 8.57 5.04
N LEU A 79 -8.91 7.70 5.98
CA LEU A 79 -8.75 6.26 5.92
C LEU A 79 -9.60 5.61 4.82
N TRP A 80 -10.67 6.27 4.37
CA TRP A 80 -11.49 5.77 3.25
C TRP A 80 -10.80 5.93 1.90
N ASN A 81 -9.68 6.66 1.88
CA ASN A 81 -8.84 6.78 0.71
C ASN A 81 -7.67 5.80 0.73
N ILE A 82 -7.50 5.01 1.80
CA ILE A 82 -6.35 4.15 1.98
C ILE A 82 -6.55 2.77 1.34
N VAL A 83 -5.59 2.38 0.52
CA VAL A 83 -5.58 1.13 -0.26
C VAL A 83 -4.66 0.07 0.34
N ALA A 84 -3.66 0.49 1.10
CA ALA A 84 -2.77 -0.42 1.81
C ALA A 84 -2.11 0.29 3.00
N LYS A 85 -1.58 -0.49 3.93
CA LYS A 85 -0.69 -0.03 4.98
C LYS A 85 0.56 -0.89 5.05
N GLY A 86 1.68 -0.30 5.45
CA GLY A 86 2.91 -0.99 5.86
C GLY A 86 3.15 -0.75 7.34
N THR A 87 3.61 -1.79 8.04
CA THR A 87 3.75 -1.82 9.50
C THR A 87 5.02 -2.55 9.88
N ALA A 88 5.37 -2.53 11.18
CA ALA A 88 6.63 -3.06 11.69
C ALA A 88 7.84 -2.47 10.93
N ILE A 89 7.86 -1.14 10.88
CA ILE A 89 8.91 -0.34 10.24
C ILE A 89 10.21 -0.49 11.03
N VAL A 90 11.30 -0.81 10.33
CA VAL A 90 12.63 -1.04 10.93
C VAL A 90 13.53 0.18 10.80
N SER A 91 13.38 0.92 9.71
CA SER A 91 14.13 2.13 9.38
C SER A 91 13.32 2.99 8.41
N ASP A 92 13.71 4.25 8.26
CA ASP A 92 13.02 5.21 7.41
C ASP A 92 12.77 4.66 5.98
N PRO A 93 11.50 4.38 5.62
CA PRO A 93 11.15 3.79 4.35
C PRO A 93 11.41 4.74 3.18
N ILE A 94 11.24 6.05 3.37
CA ILE A 94 11.25 7.07 2.32
C ILE A 94 12.66 7.63 2.13
N ASN A 95 13.36 7.96 3.22
CA ASN A 95 14.68 8.54 3.20
C ASN A 95 15.73 7.51 3.65
N SER A 96 16.15 6.59 2.77
CA SER A 96 17.39 5.84 3.05
C SER A 96 18.61 6.69 2.71
N SER A 97 19.42 6.95 3.73
CA SER A 97 20.84 7.24 3.57
C SER A 97 21.68 6.00 3.23
N ASP A 98 21.09 4.99 2.56
CA ASP A 98 21.81 3.80 2.11
C ASP A 98 22.52 4.06 0.79
N LYS A 99 23.82 4.33 0.92
CA LYS A 99 24.80 4.15 -0.13
C LYS A 99 24.93 2.66 -0.44
N ASP A 100 24.05 2.10 -1.27
CA ASP A 100 24.37 0.80 -1.90
C ASP A 100 24.02 0.74 -3.39
N HIS A 101 25.09 0.87 -4.16
CA HIS A 101 25.45 0.14 -5.38
C HIS A 101 24.30 -0.38 -6.27
N GLY A 102 23.96 0.45 -7.26
CA GLY A 102 23.80 0.07 -8.67
C GLY A 102 23.16 -1.28 -8.99
N GLY A 103 21.85 -1.25 -9.24
CA GLY A 103 21.11 -2.32 -9.92
C GLY A 103 20.15 -1.73 -10.94
N SER A 104 20.67 -1.33 -12.10
CA SER A 104 19.88 -1.01 -13.29
C SER A 104 19.21 -2.29 -13.81
N GLY A 105 17.88 -2.35 -13.76
CA GLY A 105 17.09 -3.48 -14.23
C GLY A 105 15.72 -3.01 -14.70
N VAL A 106 15.68 -2.50 -15.93
CA VAL A 106 14.45 -2.15 -16.65
C VAL A 106 13.58 -3.40 -16.85
N ALA A 107 12.33 -3.35 -16.38
CA ALA A 107 11.25 -4.17 -16.90
C ALA A 107 10.01 -3.30 -17.07
N GLY A 108 9.86 -2.72 -18.27
CA GLY A 108 8.66 -1.97 -18.65
C GLY A 108 7.46 -2.91 -18.67
N ILE A 109 6.53 -2.68 -17.74
CA ILE A 109 5.22 -3.34 -17.74
C ILE A 109 4.39 -2.65 -18.82
N ASN A 110 4.18 -3.34 -19.94
CA ASN A 110 3.19 -2.95 -20.95
C ASN A 110 1.79 -3.16 -20.36
N VAL A 111 1.18 -2.09 -19.87
CA VAL A 111 -0.22 -2.05 -19.47
C VAL A 111 -1.08 -2.13 -20.74
N THR A 112 -1.62 -3.30 -21.03
CA THR A 112 -2.69 -3.46 -22.03
C THR A 112 -3.98 -2.88 -21.49
N THR A 113 -4.35 -1.71 -22.01
CA THR A 113 -5.66 -1.09 -21.84
C THR A 113 -6.72 -1.93 -22.57
N SER A 114 -7.51 -2.71 -21.83
CA SER A 114 -8.75 -3.30 -22.34
C SER A 114 -9.92 -2.35 -22.09
N ASN A 115 -10.66 -2.08 -23.16
CA ASN A 115 -11.79 -1.16 -23.26
C ASN A 115 -12.83 -1.30 -22.15
N ARG A 116 -13.22 -0.15 -21.61
CA ARG A 116 -14.46 0.09 -20.85
C ARG A 116 -15.66 -0.23 -21.72
N ASP A 117 -16.61 -1.02 -21.19
CA ASP A 117 -18.07 -0.83 -21.35
C ASP A 117 -18.86 -1.92 -20.57
N ASN A 118 -19.17 -1.65 -19.29
CA ASN A 118 -20.39 -2.03 -18.54
C ASN A 118 -20.08 -1.92 -17.04
N ILE A 119 -20.54 -0.83 -16.41
CA ILE A 119 -20.06 -0.35 -15.12
C ILE A 119 -21.14 -0.64 -14.07
N GLY A 120 -20.87 -1.57 -13.15
CA GLY A 120 -21.65 -1.72 -11.92
C GLY A 120 -21.79 -3.15 -11.38
N THR A 121 -21.93 -4.16 -12.24
CA THR A 121 -22.08 -5.56 -11.81
C THR A 121 -20.88 -6.44 -12.13
N THR A 122 -20.11 -6.07 -13.15
CA THR A 122 -18.90 -6.74 -13.64
C THR A 122 -17.67 -6.44 -12.79
N GLU A 123 -17.47 -5.19 -12.36
CA GLU A 123 -16.32 -4.78 -11.52
C GLU A 123 -16.27 -5.56 -10.19
N ARG A 124 -17.42 -5.79 -9.55
CA ARG A 124 -17.50 -6.58 -8.31
C ARG A 124 -17.27 -8.08 -8.54
N GLN A 125 -17.58 -8.60 -9.74
CA GLN A 125 -17.30 -10.00 -10.08
C GLN A 125 -15.82 -10.23 -10.38
N GLU A 126 -15.17 -9.25 -11.01
CA GLU A 126 -13.73 -9.28 -11.30
C GLU A 126 -12.91 -9.22 -10.01
N SER A 127 -13.26 -8.34 -9.06
CA SER A 127 -12.59 -8.28 -7.76
C SER A 127 -12.74 -9.59 -6.98
N HIS A 128 -13.94 -10.19 -6.94
CA HIS A 128 -14.15 -11.49 -6.30
C HIS A 128 -13.37 -12.62 -7.00
N HIS A 129 -13.20 -12.57 -8.31
CA HIS A 129 -12.37 -13.54 -9.02
C HIS A 129 -10.90 -13.38 -8.65
N LEU A 130 -10.37 -12.15 -8.64
CA LEU A 130 -8.99 -11.86 -8.22
C LEU A 130 -8.73 -12.31 -6.78
N ILE A 131 -9.66 -12.05 -5.86
CA ILE A 131 -9.55 -12.51 -4.46
C ILE A 131 -9.49 -14.04 -4.39
N ARG A 132 -10.31 -14.75 -5.16
CA ARG A 132 -10.25 -16.23 -5.20
C ARG A 132 -8.93 -16.76 -5.75
N VAL A 133 -8.37 -16.09 -6.76
CA VAL A 133 -7.04 -16.43 -7.29
C VAL A 133 -5.99 -16.20 -6.20
N LEU A 134 -6.04 -15.05 -5.54
CA LEU A 134 -5.12 -14.68 -4.46
C LEU A 134 -5.17 -15.67 -3.30
N CYS A 135 -6.37 -16.11 -2.87
CA CYS A 135 -6.53 -17.13 -1.83
C CYS A 135 -5.85 -18.47 -2.17
N ARG A 136 -5.66 -18.79 -3.46
CA ARG A 136 -4.96 -20.02 -3.88
C ARG A 136 -3.44 -19.86 -3.87
N MET A 137 -2.94 -18.64 -3.73
CA MET A 137 -1.53 -18.27 -3.77
C MET A 137 -0.99 -17.98 -2.35
N ILE A 138 -1.73 -18.36 -1.31
CA ILE A 138 -1.27 -18.24 0.08
C ILE A 138 -0.04 -19.13 0.27
N GLY A 139 1.05 -18.53 0.75
CA GLY A 139 2.36 -19.13 0.89
C GLY A 139 3.30 -18.86 -0.29
N ASP A 140 2.76 -18.36 -1.41
CA ASP A 140 3.56 -18.03 -2.60
C ASP A 140 4.04 -16.57 -2.55
N GLU A 141 5.04 -16.29 -3.38
CA GLU A 141 5.44 -14.92 -3.68
C GLU A 141 4.53 -14.36 -4.79
N VAL A 142 3.91 -13.22 -4.48
CA VAL A 142 2.83 -12.63 -5.26
C VAL A 142 3.11 -11.15 -5.46
N ILE A 143 2.78 -10.67 -6.66
CA ILE A 143 2.74 -9.25 -6.99
C ILE A 143 1.28 -8.85 -7.13
N VAL A 144 0.88 -7.84 -6.38
CA VAL A 144 -0.45 -7.22 -6.48
C VAL A 144 -0.32 -5.75 -6.83
N THR A 145 -1.24 -5.25 -7.64
CA THR A 145 -1.33 -3.81 -7.92
C THR A 145 -2.62 -3.23 -7.37
N THR A 146 -2.55 -2.04 -6.80
CA THR A 146 -3.71 -1.37 -6.19
C THR A 146 -4.19 -0.18 -7.01
N LEU A 147 -5.40 0.29 -6.73
CA LEU A 147 -5.84 1.65 -7.02
C LEU A 147 -4.82 2.62 -6.39
N GLY A 148 -4.42 3.65 -7.12
CA GLY A 148 -3.27 4.50 -6.78
C GLY A 148 -1.96 4.08 -7.44
N GLY A 149 -1.89 2.91 -8.07
CA GLY A 149 -0.74 2.51 -8.88
C GLY A 149 0.44 1.97 -8.09
N PHE A 150 0.24 1.60 -6.82
CA PHE A 150 1.23 0.88 -6.04
C PHE A 150 1.32 -0.57 -6.51
N SER A 151 2.55 -1.08 -6.60
CA SER A 151 2.80 -2.51 -6.81
C SER A 151 3.45 -3.06 -5.56
N ILE A 152 2.83 -4.07 -4.97
CA ILE A 152 3.28 -4.70 -3.73
C ILE A 152 3.68 -6.13 -4.09
N GLN A 153 4.96 -6.41 -3.95
CA GLN A 153 5.54 -7.73 -4.12
C GLN A 153 5.90 -8.30 -2.76
N GLY A 154 5.52 -9.54 -2.46
CA GLY A 154 5.94 -10.21 -1.23
C GLY A 154 5.32 -11.58 -1.06
N THR A 155 5.60 -12.22 0.06
CA THR A 155 4.99 -13.50 0.41
C THR A 155 3.60 -13.28 0.99
N LEU A 156 2.57 -13.84 0.34
CA LEU A 156 1.19 -13.76 0.83
C LEU A 156 1.00 -14.75 1.98
N ILE A 157 0.71 -14.27 3.19
CA ILE A 157 0.52 -15.12 4.37
C ILE A 157 -0.93 -15.49 4.58
N ALA A 158 -1.82 -14.53 4.38
CA ALA A 158 -3.23 -14.70 4.67
C ALA A 158 -4.07 -13.76 3.81
N VAL A 159 -5.30 -14.20 3.55
CA VAL A 159 -6.36 -13.38 2.99
C VAL A 159 -7.55 -13.52 3.93
N ASP A 160 -7.89 -12.45 4.64
CA ASP A 160 -8.96 -12.44 5.65
C ASP A 160 -9.70 -11.10 5.64
N ASP A 161 -11.01 -11.12 5.89
CA ASP A 161 -11.87 -9.92 5.92
C ASP A 161 -11.64 -8.92 4.76
N GLU A 162 -11.46 -9.42 3.53
CA GLU A 162 -11.16 -8.61 2.33
C GLU A 162 -9.84 -7.81 2.42
N LEU A 163 -8.92 -8.30 3.25
CA LEU A 163 -7.53 -7.85 3.34
C LEU A 163 -6.59 -8.97 2.90
N ALA A 164 -5.51 -8.60 2.22
CA ALA A 164 -4.38 -9.49 2.01
C ALA A 164 -3.19 -9.05 2.86
N ILE A 165 -2.62 -10.01 3.58
CA ILE A 165 -1.51 -9.79 4.50
C ILE A 165 -0.25 -10.36 3.85
N PHE A 166 0.74 -9.51 3.68
CA PHE A 166 2.03 -9.84 3.10
C PHE A 166 3.16 -9.64 4.11
N THR A 167 4.23 -10.40 3.92
CA THR A 167 5.55 -10.19 4.56
C THR A 167 6.66 -10.23 3.53
N ASN A 168 7.84 -9.75 3.93
CA ASN A 168 9.01 -9.61 3.05
C ASN A 168 8.62 -8.83 1.80
N THR A 169 8.11 -7.62 2.03
CA THR A 169 7.40 -6.85 1.01
C THR A 169 8.24 -5.75 0.42
N ASP A 170 8.38 -5.76 -0.90
CA ASP A 170 8.85 -4.62 -1.67
C ASP A 170 7.64 -3.85 -2.23
N ILE A 171 7.56 -2.56 -1.91
CA ILE A 171 6.46 -1.69 -2.34
C ILE A 171 6.99 -0.66 -3.33
N PHE A 172 6.52 -0.74 -4.56
CA PHE A 172 6.86 0.21 -5.62
C PHE A 172 5.81 1.32 -5.65
N VAL A 173 6.29 2.55 -5.49
CA VAL A 173 5.45 3.75 -5.49
C VAL A 173 5.27 4.22 -6.94
N PRO A 174 4.07 4.65 -7.34
CA PRO A 174 3.83 5.19 -8.67
C PRO A 174 4.79 6.35 -8.97
N GLY A 175 5.34 6.37 -10.18
CA GLY A 175 6.19 7.46 -10.65
C GLY A 175 7.63 7.47 -10.11
N THR A 176 7.99 6.56 -9.19
CA THR A 176 9.35 6.39 -8.70
C THR A 176 10.00 5.12 -9.26
N SER A 177 11.33 5.12 -9.33
CA SER A 177 12.14 3.94 -9.69
C SER A 177 12.68 3.20 -8.46
N THR A 178 12.35 3.67 -7.25
CA THR A 178 12.83 3.14 -5.98
C THR A 178 11.69 2.42 -5.27
N SER A 179 11.92 1.18 -4.86
CA SER A 179 11.03 0.45 -3.98
C SER A 179 11.28 0.82 -2.51
N LEU A 180 10.21 0.79 -1.72
CA LEU A 180 10.29 0.70 -0.28
C LEU A 180 10.56 -0.78 0.06
N SER A 181 11.78 -1.07 0.49
CA SER A 181 12.27 -2.45 0.60
C SER A 181 11.72 -3.21 1.81
N ASP A 182 11.65 -4.52 1.66
CA ASP A 182 11.38 -5.52 2.72
C ASP A 182 12.27 -5.39 3.97
N THR A 183 13.50 -4.88 3.79
CA THR A 183 14.43 -4.58 4.89
C THR A 183 13.90 -3.48 5.82
N LYS A 184 13.01 -2.62 5.31
CA LYS A 184 12.45 -1.48 6.01
C LYS A 184 11.01 -1.70 6.45
N ILE A 185 10.21 -2.40 5.62
CA ILE A 185 8.80 -2.70 5.88
C ILE A 185 8.63 -4.22 5.99
N ARG A 186 8.39 -4.72 7.21
CA ARG A 186 8.29 -6.17 7.42
C ARG A 186 6.95 -6.76 7.04
N SER A 187 5.87 -5.98 7.17
CA SER A 187 4.53 -6.44 6.85
C SER A 187 3.75 -5.35 6.13
N ALA A 188 2.97 -5.78 5.14
CA ALA A 188 2.01 -4.93 4.46
C ALA A 188 0.63 -5.57 4.47
N VAL A 189 -0.39 -4.75 4.64
CA VAL A 189 -1.79 -5.16 4.55
C VAL A 189 -2.44 -4.38 3.42
N VAL A 190 -3.01 -5.10 2.46
CA VAL A 190 -3.61 -4.54 1.25
C VAL A 190 -5.10 -4.72 1.29
N ASN A 191 -5.82 -3.64 1.01
CA ASN A 191 -7.26 -3.66 0.85
C ASN A 191 -7.64 -4.28 -0.49
N LEU A 192 -8.36 -5.40 -0.47
CA LEU A 192 -8.74 -6.11 -1.70
C LEU A 192 -9.81 -5.40 -2.52
N GLU A 193 -10.57 -4.46 -1.93
CA GLU A 193 -11.46 -3.59 -2.71
C GLU A 193 -10.68 -2.67 -3.64
N ALA A 194 -9.44 -2.35 -3.29
CA ALA A 194 -8.55 -1.53 -4.10
C ALA A 194 -7.70 -2.36 -5.07
N LEU A 195 -7.90 -3.68 -5.16
CA LEU A 195 -7.09 -4.56 -5.98
C LEU A 195 -7.41 -4.39 -7.47
N THR A 196 -6.37 -4.24 -8.29
CA THR A 196 -6.51 -4.08 -9.74
C THR A 196 -5.93 -5.25 -10.52
N SER A 197 -4.88 -5.91 -10.00
CA SER A 197 -4.34 -7.12 -10.61
C SER A 197 -3.58 -7.97 -9.59
N VAL A 198 -3.44 -9.26 -9.90
CA VAL A 198 -2.68 -10.25 -9.13
C VAL A 198 -1.86 -11.07 -10.10
N SER A 199 -0.58 -11.29 -9.80
CA SER A 199 0.31 -12.18 -10.53
C SER A 199 1.17 -12.98 -9.58
N SER A 200 1.43 -14.25 -9.90
CA SER A 200 2.44 -15.05 -9.20
C SER A 200 3.82 -14.75 -9.78
N THR A 201 4.87 -14.77 -8.95
CA THR A 201 6.26 -14.78 -9.44
C THR A 201 6.73 -16.20 -9.78
N CYS A 202 6.03 -17.23 -9.28
CA CYS A 202 6.31 -18.62 -9.60
C CYS A 202 5.83 -18.97 -11.02
N CYS A 203 6.74 -18.83 -11.99
CA CYS A 203 6.63 -19.47 -13.29
C CYS A 203 6.91 -20.98 -13.15
N CYS A 204 5.86 -21.81 -13.14
CA CYS A 204 5.95 -23.25 -13.40
C CYS A 204 4.82 -23.66 -14.35
#